data_AF-A0A8T3QZ06-F1
#
_entry.id   AF-A0A8T3QZ06-F1
#
_cell.length_a   1.000
_cell.length_b   1.000
_cell.length_c   1.000
_cell.angle_alpha   90.00
_cell.angle_beta   90.00
_cell.angle_gamma   90.00
#
_symmetry.space_group_name_H-M   'P 1'
#
loop_
_entity.id
_entity.type
_entity.pdbx_description
1 polymer ?
#
loop_
_entity_poly.entity_id
_entity_poly.type
_entity_poly.pdbx_seq_one_letter_code
_entity_poly.pdbx_strand_id
1 'polypeptide(L)'
;MTTLLHDAFAHHIWATERLLDACEALTQEQLRAPSPGTYGPIIDTLRHMVGSDGWYLTFFREWDNPLREDGPGGLPELHAANEANGGAWTAVLDANQDPDADLVEEGEDEQGQKWKFHAPTAFRLAQVIHHGTDHRSQVCTALTSLGLEPPGIDVWDYGEAMGRTREERSTQS
;
A
#
# COMPACT_ATOMS: atom_id res chain seq x y z
N MET A 1 -3.70 22.67 4.53
CA MET A 1 -2.74 22.18 5.54
C MET A 1 -2.68 20.68 5.38
N THR A 2 -1.54 20.11 5.06
CA THR A 2 -1.35 18.65 5.06
C THR A 2 -1.35 18.16 6.50
N THR A 3 -2.14 17.12 6.79
CA THR A 3 -2.13 16.47 8.11
C THR A 3 -1.16 15.28 8.08
N LEU A 4 -0.75 14.79 9.25
CA LEU A 4 0.07 13.57 9.37
C LEU A 4 -0.52 12.40 8.56
N LEU A 5 -1.84 12.26 8.57
CA LEU A 5 -2.52 11.18 7.87
C LEU A 5 -2.50 11.36 6.34
N HIS A 6 -2.65 12.60 5.85
CA HIS A 6 -2.48 12.88 4.42
C HIS A 6 -1.06 12.56 3.96
N ASP A 7 -0.05 12.90 4.76
CA ASP A 7 1.35 12.59 4.45
C ASP A 7 1.61 11.09 4.44
N ALA A 8 1.06 10.36 5.42
CA ALA A 8 1.23 8.91 5.53
C ALA A 8 0.58 8.17 4.36
N PHE A 9 -0.63 8.57 3.92
CA PHE A 9 -1.27 7.96 2.75
C PHE A 9 -0.64 8.39 1.43
N ALA A 10 -0.22 9.65 1.29
CA ALA A 10 0.51 10.09 0.10
C ALA A 10 1.84 9.36 -0.05
N HIS A 11 2.57 9.15 1.07
CA HIS A 11 3.75 8.28 1.13
C HIS A 11 3.40 6.83 0.79
N HIS A 12 2.33 6.28 1.37
CA HIS A 12 1.90 4.91 1.10
C HIS A 12 1.73 4.65 -0.40
N ILE A 13 1.01 5.52 -1.11
CA ILE A 13 0.74 5.38 -2.55
C ILE A 13 2.02 5.57 -3.37
N TRP A 14 2.82 6.59 -3.04
CA TRP A 14 4.08 6.87 -3.74
C TRP A 14 5.11 5.74 -3.57
N ALA A 15 5.21 5.18 -2.37
CA ALA A 15 6.15 4.09 -2.06
C ALA A 15 5.75 2.80 -2.79
N THR A 16 4.45 2.51 -2.88
CA THR A 16 3.94 1.40 -3.68
C THR A 16 4.24 1.62 -5.16
N GLU A 17 4.00 2.82 -5.69
CA GLU A 17 4.27 3.15 -7.10
C GLU A 17 5.75 2.96 -7.45
N ARG A 18 6.66 3.43 -6.60
CA ARG A 18 8.11 3.25 -6.79
C ARG A 18 8.55 1.79 -6.87
N LEU A 19 7.88 0.90 -6.12
CA LEU A 19 8.18 -0.53 -6.19
C LEU A 19 7.63 -1.16 -7.45
N LEU A 20 6.45 -0.75 -7.91
CA LEU A 20 5.90 -1.16 -9.19
C LEU A 20 6.83 -0.74 -10.34
N ASP A 21 7.28 0.51 -10.35
CA ASP A 21 8.26 1.04 -11.32
C ASP A 21 9.57 0.23 -11.32
N ALA A 22 10.11 -0.09 -10.14
CA ALA A 22 11.31 -0.90 -10.03
C ALA A 22 11.11 -2.33 -10.59
N CYS A 23 9.89 -2.85 -10.49
CA CYS A 23 9.53 -4.19 -10.96
C CYS A 23 9.35 -4.29 -12.48
N GLU A 24 9.15 -3.18 -13.20
CA GLU A 24 9.04 -3.17 -14.67
C GLU A 24 10.31 -3.67 -15.38
N ALA A 25 11.47 -3.56 -14.72
CA ALA A 25 12.74 -4.08 -15.25
C ALA A 25 12.93 -5.59 -15.05
N LEU A 26 12.06 -6.25 -14.28
CA LEU A 26 12.19 -7.66 -13.94
C LEU A 26 11.62 -8.57 -15.03
N THR A 27 12.30 -9.70 -15.25
CA THR A 27 11.74 -10.78 -16.05
C THR A 27 10.58 -11.47 -15.33
N GLN A 28 9.72 -12.15 -16.08
CA GLN A 28 8.62 -12.95 -15.50
C GLN A 28 9.11 -14.03 -14.53
N GLU A 29 10.30 -14.60 -14.79
CA GLU A 29 10.92 -15.58 -13.89
C GLU A 29 11.31 -14.94 -12.56
N GLN A 30 11.93 -13.75 -12.59
CA GLN A 30 12.30 -13.01 -11.38
C GLN A 30 11.06 -12.55 -10.59
N LEU A 31 10.02 -12.05 -11.27
CA LEU A 31 8.75 -11.66 -10.61
C LEU A 31 8.08 -12.83 -9.88
N ARG A 32 8.28 -14.06 -10.39
CA ARG A 32 7.69 -15.30 -9.87
C ARG A 32 8.66 -16.09 -8.98
N ALA A 33 9.87 -15.60 -8.75
CA ALA A 33 10.86 -16.29 -7.94
C ALA A 33 10.39 -16.36 -6.48
N PRO A 34 10.43 -17.55 -5.83
CA PRO A 34 10.12 -17.67 -4.41
C PRO A 34 11.12 -16.90 -3.55
N SER A 35 10.62 -16.17 -2.54
CA SER A 35 11.44 -15.50 -1.53
C SER A 35 11.03 -15.99 -0.14
N PRO A 36 11.78 -16.91 0.48
CA PRO A 36 11.44 -17.44 1.81
C PRO A 36 11.30 -16.32 2.86
N GLY A 37 10.24 -16.41 3.68
CA GLY A 37 9.95 -15.40 4.71
C GLY A 37 9.18 -14.17 4.21
N THR A 38 8.71 -14.18 2.96
CA THR A 38 7.78 -13.19 2.41
C THR A 38 6.40 -13.80 2.18
N TYR A 39 5.39 -12.97 1.88
CA TYR A 39 4.04 -13.43 1.52
C TYR A 39 4.05 -14.42 0.35
N GLY A 40 4.92 -14.19 -0.64
CA GLY A 40 5.06 -15.04 -1.81
C GLY A 40 6.00 -14.42 -2.83
N PRO A 41 5.91 -14.83 -4.10
CA PRO A 41 6.60 -14.14 -5.18
C PRO A 41 6.31 -12.64 -5.20
N ILE A 42 7.21 -11.86 -5.83
CA ILE A 42 7.10 -10.39 -5.90
C ILE A 42 5.74 -9.98 -6.47
N ILE A 43 5.33 -10.57 -7.60
CA ILE A 43 4.07 -10.21 -8.25
C ILE A 43 2.84 -10.52 -7.38
N ASP A 44 2.88 -11.62 -6.63
CA ASP A 44 1.77 -12.02 -5.76
C ASP A 44 1.71 -11.11 -4.53
N THR A 45 2.87 -10.73 -3.98
CA THR A 45 2.97 -9.78 -2.86
C THR A 45 2.47 -8.39 -3.26
N LEU A 46 2.87 -7.88 -4.44
CA LEU A 46 2.39 -6.60 -4.97
C LEU A 46 0.88 -6.63 -5.23
N ARG A 47 0.37 -7.71 -5.83
CA ARG A 47 -1.06 -7.90 -6.05
C ARG A 47 -1.84 -7.92 -4.75
N HIS A 48 -1.39 -8.71 -3.77
CA HIS A 48 -2.02 -8.77 -2.46
C HIS A 48 -2.06 -7.40 -1.81
N MET A 49 -0.93 -6.68 -1.80
CA MET A 49 -0.83 -5.35 -1.22
C MET A 49 -1.80 -4.34 -1.87
N VAL A 50 -1.75 -4.16 -3.20
CA VAL A 50 -2.61 -3.17 -3.90
C VAL A 50 -4.08 -3.60 -3.85
N GLY A 51 -4.36 -4.90 -3.95
CA GLY A 51 -5.71 -5.46 -3.85
C GLY A 51 -6.32 -5.27 -2.46
N SER A 52 -5.56 -5.54 -1.39
CA SER A 52 -5.99 -5.29 -0.02
C SER A 52 -6.22 -3.82 0.24
N ASP A 53 -5.40 -2.94 -0.32
CA ASP A 53 -5.57 -1.49 -0.20
C ASP A 53 -6.92 -1.03 -0.80
N GLY A 54 -7.27 -1.57 -1.97
CA GLY A 54 -8.58 -1.40 -2.59
C GLY A 54 -9.73 -2.01 -1.78
N TRP A 55 -9.49 -3.14 -1.10
CA TRP A 55 -10.50 -3.76 -0.25
C TRP A 55 -10.77 -2.92 1.00
N TYR A 56 -9.73 -2.37 1.64
CA TYR A 56 -9.91 -1.49 2.81
C TYR A 56 -10.75 -0.26 2.50
N LEU A 57 -10.66 0.30 1.28
CA LEU A 57 -11.49 1.43 0.86
C LEU A 57 -13.00 1.15 0.98
N THR A 58 -13.42 -0.11 0.83
CA THR A 58 -14.84 -0.51 0.93
C THR A 58 -15.43 -0.26 2.32
N PHE A 59 -14.59 -0.14 3.36
CA PHE A 59 -15.05 0.18 4.71
C PHE A 59 -15.42 1.64 4.91
N PHE A 60 -14.88 2.54 4.07
CA PHE A 60 -14.99 3.99 4.28
C PHE A 60 -15.91 4.65 3.25
N ARG A 61 -16.17 3.99 2.13
CA ARG A 61 -16.93 4.52 1.00
C ARG A 61 -17.46 3.40 0.10
N GLU A 62 -18.43 3.75 -0.73
CA GLU A 62 -18.74 2.94 -1.90
C GLU A 62 -17.51 2.89 -2.81
N TRP A 63 -17.05 1.67 -3.08
CA TRP A 63 -15.85 1.40 -3.87
C TRP A 63 -15.99 0.07 -4.59
N ASP A 64 -15.71 0.09 -5.89
CA ASP A 64 -15.57 -1.12 -6.69
C ASP A 64 -14.08 -1.39 -6.86
N ASN A 65 -13.55 -2.39 -6.13
CA ASN A 65 -12.13 -2.66 -6.12
C ASN A 65 -11.67 -3.15 -7.51
N PRO A 66 -10.78 -2.42 -8.20
CA PRO A 66 -10.36 -2.78 -9.55
C PRO A 66 -9.56 -4.08 -9.61
N LEU A 67 -8.98 -4.52 -8.50
CA LEU A 67 -8.22 -5.76 -8.41
C LEU A 67 -9.01 -6.84 -7.68
N ARG A 68 -9.19 -7.96 -8.37
CA ARG A 68 -9.61 -9.23 -7.75
C ARG A 68 -8.37 -10.04 -7.40
N GLU A 69 -8.39 -10.68 -6.24
CA GLU A 69 -7.27 -11.50 -5.74
C GLU A 69 -6.95 -12.66 -6.68
N ASP A 70 -7.98 -13.25 -7.30
CA ASP A 70 -7.89 -14.34 -8.29
C ASP A 70 -7.94 -13.86 -9.76
N GLY A 71 -7.91 -12.55 -9.98
CA GLY A 71 -8.03 -11.96 -11.31
C GLY A 71 -6.73 -12.02 -12.12
N PRO A 72 -6.80 -12.11 -13.46
CA PRO A 72 -5.64 -11.91 -14.31
C PRO A 72 -5.09 -10.48 -14.14
N GLY A 73 -3.77 -10.32 -14.18
CA GLY A 73 -3.15 -8.99 -14.31
C GLY A 73 -1.64 -9.03 -14.06
N GLY A 74 -0.94 -8.13 -14.73
CA GLY A 74 0.47 -7.84 -14.52
C GLY A 74 0.65 -6.48 -13.85
N LEU A 75 1.87 -5.95 -13.94
CA LEU A 75 2.21 -4.64 -13.39
C LEU A 75 1.33 -3.50 -13.91
N PRO A 76 0.90 -3.44 -15.20
CA PRO A 76 0.04 -2.35 -15.68
C PRO A 76 -1.29 -2.23 -14.93
N GLU A 77 -1.94 -3.36 -14.63
CA GLU A 77 -3.17 -3.36 -13.85
C GLU A 77 -2.93 -2.95 -12.39
N LEU A 78 -1.75 -3.27 -11.83
CA LEU A 78 -1.38 -2.86 -10.47
C LEU A 78 -1.12 -1.34 -10.39
N HIS A 79 -0.46 -0.76 -11.39
CA HIS A 79 -0.26 0.70 -11.49
C HIS A 79 -1.61 1.43 -11.53
N ALA A 80 -2.51 1.02 -12.43
CA ALA A 80 -3.82 1.64 -12.56
C ALA A 80 -4.65 1.54 -11.27
N ALA A 81 -4.58 0.39 -10.59
CA ALA A 81 -5.26 0.20 -9.32
C ALA A 81 -4.66 1.04 -8.19
N ASN A 82 -3.33 1.14 -8.10
CA ASN A 82 -2.65 1.98 -7.10
C ASN A 82 -3.00 3.47 -7.28
N GLU A 83 -3.03 3.96 -8.52
CA GLU A 83 -3.46 5.32 -8.83
C GLU A 83 -4.93 5.57 -8.41
N ALA A 84 -5.83 4.65 -8.76
CA ALA A 84 -7.24 4.74 -8.39
C ALA A 84 -7.43 4.73 -6.86
N ASN A 85 -6.72 3.84 -6.15
CA ASN A 85 -6.73 3.77 -4.70
C ASN A 85 -6.25 5.09 -4.09
N GLY A 86 -5.18 5.69 -4.63
CA GLY A 86 -4.64 6.96 -4.10
C GLY A 86 -5.62 8.13 -4.21
N GLY A 87 -6.29 8.26 -5.36
CA GLY A 87 -7.37 9.24 -5.51
C GLY A 87 -8.53 8.98 -4.54
N ALA A 88 -8.84 7.70 -4.29
CA ALA A 88 -9.92 7.32 -3.39
C ALA A 88 -9.61 7.57 -1.92
N TRP A 89 -8.38 7.26 -1.47
CA TRP A 89 -7.91 7.56 -0.13
C TRP A 89 -7.89 9.05 0.14
N THR A 90 -7.45 9.87 -0.83
CA THR A 90 -7.50 11.33 -0.71
C THR A 90 -8.92 11.80 -0.39
N ALA A 91 -9.94 11.30 -1.10
CA ALA A 91 -11.33 11.64 -0.83
C ALA A 91 -11.84 11.14 0.53
N VAL A 92 -11.39 9.96 1.00
CA VAL A 92 -11.71 9.46 2.35
C VAL A 92 -11.14 10.39 3.43
N LEU A 93 -9.89 10.83 3.26
CA LEU A 93 -9.22 11.72 4.22
C LEU A 93 -9.85 13.12 4.23
N ASP A 94 -10.20 13.66 3.06
CA ASP A 94 -10.86 14.96 2.93
C ASP A 94 -12.27 14.98 3.56
N ALA A 95 -12.96 13.83 3.60
CA ALA A 95 -14.25 13.70 4.26
C ALA A 95 -14.15 13.85 5.80
N ASN A 96 -12.94 13.74 6.37
CA ASN A 96 -12.63 13.99 7.78
C ASN A 96 -13.62 13.29 8.73
N GLN A 97 -13.78 11.98 8.53
CA GLN A 97 -14.64 11.10 9.34
C GLN A 97 -14.20 11.10 10.81
N ASP A 98 -15.16 10.82 11.71
CA ASP A 98 -14.88 10.68 13.13
C ASP A 98 -13.90 9.52 13.37
N PRO A 99 -12.69 9.77 13.93
CA PRO A 99 -11.68 8.73 14.14
C PRO A 99 -12.15 7.61 15.08
N ASP A 100 -13.09 7.91 15.98
CA ASP A 100 -13.63 6.96 16.97
C ASP A 100 -14.91 6.26 16.48
N ALA A 101 -15.42 6.61 15.29
CA ALA A 101 -16.59 5.93 14.73
C ALA A 101 -16.30 4.44 14.53
N ASP A 102 -17.20 3.61 15.05
CA ASP A 102 -17.12 2.16 14.98
C ASP A 102 -17.53 1.67 13.59
N LEU A 103 -16.57 1.14 12.83
CA LEU A 103 -16.81 0.52 11.53
C LEU A 103 -17.02 -0.98 11.74
N VAL A 104 -18.13 -1.47 11.20
CA VAL A 104 -18.57 -2.86 11.34
C VAL A 104 -18.43 -3.55 10.00
N GLU A 105 -17.52 -4.52 9.95
CA GLU A 105 -17.46 -5.49 8.86
C GLU A 105 -18.38 -6.65 9.21
N GLU A 106 -19.17 -7.10 8.24
CA GLU A 106 -20.08 -8.22 8.42
C GLU A 106 -19.82 -9.26 7.34
N GLY A 107 -19.87 -10.53 7.72
CA GLY A 107 -19.75 -11.63 6.77
C GLY A 107 -20.40 -12.89 7.29
N GLU A 108 -20.23 -13.96 6.52
CA GLU A 108 -20.77 -15.27 6.79
C GLU A 108 -19.68 -16.31 6.50
N ASP A 109 -19.48 -17.26 7.41
CA ASP A 109 -18.50 -18.33 7.20
C ASP A 109 -19.07 -19.46 6.33
N GLU A 110 -18.23 -20.47 6.05
CA GLU A 110 -18.60 -21.62 5.21
C GLU A 110 -19.76 -22.45 5.78
N GLN A 111 -20.06 -22.32 7.08
CA GLN A 111 -21.17 -23.01 7.74
C GLN A 111 -22.45 -22.15 7.79
N GLY A 112 -22.43 -20.96 7.17
CA GLY A 112 -23.55 -20.03 7.19
C GLY A 112 -23.65 -19.22 8.49
N GLN A 113 -22.65 -19.28 9.36
CA GLN A 113 -22.65 -18.53 10.60
C GLN A 113 -22.18 -17.10 10.32
N LYS A 114 -23.09 -16.16 10.63
CA LYS A 114 -22.81 -14.73 10.50
C LYS A 114 -21.84 -14.26 11.57
N TRP A 115 -20.93 -13.40 11.19
CA TRP A 115 -19.98 -12.75 12.08
C TRP A 115 -19.97 -11.24 11.85
N LYS A 116 -19.50 -10.53 12.87
CA LYS A 116 -19.26 -9.08 12.82
C LYS A 116 -17.89 -8.78 13.40
N PHE A 117 -17.17 -7.87 12.76
CA PHE A 117 -15.87 -7.40 13.22
C PHE A 117 -15.88 -5.88 13.38
N HIS A 118 -15.72 -5.43 14.62
CA HIS A 118 -15.80 -4.03 15.04
C HIS A 118 -14.41 -3.44 15.22
N ALA A 119 -14.19 -2.23 14.72
CA ALA A 119 -13.00 -1.45 15.04
C ALA A 119 -13.18 0.04 14.69
N PRO A 120 -12.50 0.95 15.40
CA PRO A 120 -12.56 2.38 15.09
C PRO A 120 -12.00 2.72 13.71
N THR A 121 -12.53 3.78 13.12
CA THR A 121 -12.08 4.37 11.84
C THR A 121 -10.58 4.60 11.82
N ALA A 122 -10.03 5.27 12.85
CA ALA A 122 -8.59 5.53 12.95
C ALA A 122 -7.74 4.25 13.03
N PHE A 123 -8.25 3.21 13.69
CA PHE A 123 -7.55 1.93 13.81
C PHE A 123 -7.44 1.23 12.45
N ARG A 124 -8.51 1.22 11.66
CA ARG A 124 -8.49 0.68 10.31
C ARG A 124 -7.57 1.48 9.38
N LEU A 125 -7.58 2.81 9.46
CA LEU A 125 -6.68 3.65 8.66
C LEU A 125 -5.21 3.41 9.01
N ALA A 126 -4.88 3.21 10.30
CA ALA A 126 -3.54 2.83 10.72
C ALA A 126 -3.15 1.44 10.17
N GLN A 127 -4.06 0.46 10.23
CA GLN A 127 -3.85 -0.88 9.68
C GLN A 127 -3.48 -0.84 8.19
N VAL A 128 -4.13 0.00 7.40
CA VAL A 128 -3.80 0.18 5.96
C VAL A 128 -2.33 0.57 5.77
N ILE A 129 -1.86 1.57 6.51
CA ILE A 129 -0.48 2.06 6.41
C ILE A 129 0.52 0.98 6.84
N HIS A 130 0.23 0.29 7.94
CA HIS A 130 1.10 -0.77 8.48
C HIS A 130 1.15 -2.00 7.57
N HIS A 131 0.01 -2.45 7.05
CA HIS A 131 -0.10 -3.56 6.10
C HIS A 131 0.71 -3.29 4.83
N GLY A 132 0.56 -2.11 4.24
CA GLY A 132 1.37 -1.71 3.09
C GLY A 132 2.86 -1.67 3.41
N THR A 133 3.25 -1.15 4.57
CA THR A 133 4.66 -1.08 4.98
C THR A 133 5.29 -2.46 5.12
N ASP A 134 4.58 -3.40 5.74
CA ASP A 134 5.03 -4.79 5.88
C ASP A 134 5.28 -5.44 4.51
N HIS A 135 4.31 -5.39 3.61
CA HIS A 135 4.45 -6.03 2.30
C HIS A 135 5.47 -5.33 1.38
N ARG A 136 5.59 -4.00 1.44
CA ARG A 136 6.68 -3.29 0.73
C ARG A 136 8.05 -3.76 1.21
N SER A 137 8.23 -3.98 2.51
CA SER A 137 9.49 -4.50 3.05
C SER A 137 9.81 -5.92 2.55
N GLN A 138 8.79 -6.75 2.35
CA GLN A 138 8.91 -8.09 1.77
C GLN A 138 9.32 -8.03 0.31
N VAL A 139 8.76 -7.10 -0.48
CA VAL A 139 9.20 -6.87 -1.87
C VAL A 139 10.66 -6.43 -1.92
N CYS A 140 11.08 -5.49 -1.07
CA CYS A 140 12.49 -5.09 -0.97
C CYS A 140 13.41 -6.26 -0.62
N THR A 141 12.97 -7.14 0.29
CA THR A 141 13.71 -8.37 0.65
C THR A 141 13.84 -9.32 -0.54
N ALA A 142 12.78 -9.50 -1.31
CA ALA A 142 12.80 -10.34 -2.51
C ALA A 142 13.71 -9.76 -3.61
N LEU A 143 13.67 -8.44 -3.85
CA LEU A 143 14.58 -7.75 -4.78
C LEU A 143 16.05 -7.95 -4.37
N THR A 144 16.34 -7.77 -3.08
CA THR A 144 17.69 -7.98 -2.53
C THR A 144 18.16 -9.42 -2.72
N SER A 145 17.27 -10.39 -2.52
CA SER A 145 17.57 -11.82 -2.71
C SER A 145 17.88 -12.19 -4.16
N LEU A 146 17.41 -11.39 -5.12
CA LEU A 146 17.75 -11.49 -6.54
C LEU A 146 19.05 -10.75 -6.90
N GLY A 147 19.73 -10.14 -5.92
CA GLY A 147 20.93 -9.33 -6.13
C GLY A 147 20.65 -7.94 -6.70
N LEU A 148 19.40 -7.46 -6.59
CA LEU A 148 18.98 -6.13 -7.03
C LEU A 148 18.92 -5.17 -5.84
N GLU A 149 19.31 -3.91 -6.04
CA GLU A 149 19.16 -2.87 -5.02
C GLU A 149 17.70 -2.39 -4.99
N PRO A 150 16.98 -2.49 -3.87
CA PRO A 150 15.62 -1.96 -3.76
C PRO A 150 15.60 -0.42 -3.84
N PRO A 151 14.51 0.19 -4.34
CA PRO A 151 14.35 1.64 -4.28
C PRO A 151 14.21 2.11 -2.82
N GLY A 152 14.77 3.27 -2.49
CA GLY A 152 14.49 3.97 -1.22
C GLY A 152 13.01 4.36 -1.13
N ILE A 153 12.28 3.85 -0.15
CA ILE A 153 10.83 4.05 -0.04
C ILE A 153 10.42 4.56 1.33
N ASP A 154 11.36 5.08 2.12
CA ASP A 154 11.03 5.61 3.43
C ASP A 154 10.38 7.01 3.32
N VAL A 155 9.95 7.55 4.46
CA VAL A 155 9.27 8.85 4.48
C VAL A 155 10.24 10.01 4.20
N TRP A 156 11.54 9.83 4.42
CA TRP A 156 12.57 10.82 4.09
C TRP A 156 12.82 10.84 2.58
N ASP A 157 12.89 9.68 1.94
CA ASP A 157 12.98 9.54 0.48
C ASP A 157 11.76 10.22 -0.19
N TYR A 158 10.56 10.00 0.35
CA TYR A 158 9.35 10.68 -0.09
C TYR A 158 9.44 12.19 0.13
N GLY A 159 9.92 12.60 1.30
CA GLY A 159 10.12 14.00 1.66
C GLY A 159 11.09 14.70 0.69
N GLU A 160 12.18 14.06 0.31
CA GLU A 160 13.13 14.57 -0.69
C GLU A 160 12.49 14.64 -2.08
N ALA A 161 11.83 13.56 -2.53
CA ALA A 161 11.18 13.49 -3.83
C ALA A 161 10.08 14.55 -4.02
N MET A 162 9.40 14.92 -2.93
CA MET A 162 8.34 15.94 -2.93
C MET A 162 8.84 17.36 -2.59
N GLY A 163 10.15 17.55 -2.39
CA GLY A 163 10.73 18.86 -2.04
C GLY A 163 10.32 19.38 -0.65
N ARG A 164 10.06 18.46 0.28
CA ARG A 164 9.58 18.73 1.64
C ARG A 164 10.67 18.62 2.71
N THR A 165 11.83 18.08 2.36
CA THR A 165 13.04 18.08 3.19
C THR A 165 14.06 19.03 2.59
N ARG A 166 14.98 19.54 3.42
CA ARG A 166 16.13 20.33 2.97
C ARG A 166 17.33 20.02 3.85
N GLU A 167 18.49 19.88 3.24
CA GLU A 167 19.76 19.81 3.95
C GLU A 167 20.37 21.21 4.03
N GLU A 168 20.78 21.64 5.22
CA GLU A 168 21.58 22.84 5.42
C GLU A 168 22.92 22.44 6.00
N ARG A 169 24.00 22.65 5.24
CA ARG A 169 25.37 22.40 5.71
C ARG A 169 25.98 23.72 6.15
N SER A 170 26.39 23.80 7.41
CA SER A 170 27.21 24.93 7.88
C SER A 170 28.60 24.87 7.24
N THR A 171 28.98 25.93 6.52
CA THR A 171 30.35 26.10 6.05
C THR A 171 31.27 26.24 7.25
N GLN A 172 32.28 25.36 7.37
CA GLN A 172 33.35 25.57 8.33
C GLN A 172 34.11 26.84 7.94
N SER A 173 34.02 27.86 8.78
CA SER A 173 34.80 29.10 8.73
C SER A 173 36.21 28.90 9.26
#